data_AF-A0A1J5Q112-F1
#
_entry.id   AF-A0A1J5Q112-F1
#
_cell.length_a   1.000
_cell.length_b   1.000
_cell.length_c   1.000
_cell.angle_alpha   90.00
_cell.angle_beta   90.00
_cell.angle_gamma   90.00
#
_symmetry.space_group_name_H-M   'P 1'
#
loop_
_entity.id
_entity.type
_entity.pdbx_description
1 polymer ?
#
loop_
_entity_poly.entity_id
_entity_poly.type
_entity_poly.pdbx_seq_one_letter_code
_entity_poly.pdbx_strand_id
1 'polypeptide(L)'
;MRRKSAPLLLALAALALSACVQRNQAPLSASLNEDDDTFCRANNVAAGSPEYVACRRDRDIQRSNAITRADKKQRDLGEYMLNNPVRP
;
A
#
# COMPACT_ATOMS: atom_id res chain seq x y z
N MET A 1 -24.95 -39.66 16.64
CA MET A 1 -23.84 -38.72 16.92
C MET A 1 -23.86 -37.60 15.88
N ARG A 2 -24.31 -36.39 16.23
CA ARG A 2 -24.36 -35.23 15.32
C ARG A 2 -22.92 -34.79 15.00
N ARG A 3 -22.55 -34.78 13.71
CA ARG A 3 -21.23 -34.34 13.23
C ARG A 3 -21.07 -32.84 13.51
N LYS A 4 -20.43 -32.49 14.63
CA LYS A 4 -20.10 -31.09 15.02
C LYS A 4 -18.86 -30.53 14.31
N SER A 5 -18.27 -31.27 13.36
CA SER A 5 -17.04 -30.90 12.66
C SER A 5 -17.24 -29.96 11.46
N ALA A 6 -18.45 -29.90 10.89
CA ALA A 6 -18.77 -29.02 9.77
C ALA A 6 -18.53 -27.51 10.05
N PRO A 7 -18.96 -26.92 11.19
CA PRO A 7 -18.73 -25.50 11.45
C PRO A 7 -17.24 -25.17 11.66
N LEU A 8 -16.48 -26.11 12.25
CA LEU A 8 -15.04 -25.92 12.47
C LEU A 8 -14.26 -25.89 11.16
N LEU A 9 -14.58 -26.80 10.23
CA LEU A 9 -14.00 -26.83 8.89
C LEU A 9 -14.32 -25.55 8.10
N LEU A 10 -15.54 -25.02 8.24
CA LEU A 10 -15.94 -23.76 7.59
C LEU A 10 -15.15 -22.56 8.13
N ALA A 11 -14.94 -22.50 9.46
CA ALA A 11 -14.18 -21.44 10.09
C ALA A 11 -12.71 -21.46 9.65
N LEU A 12 -12.08 -22.64 9.60
CA LEU A 12 -10.71 -22.80 9.11
C LEU A 12 -10.56 -22.40 7.64
N ALA A 13 -11.54 -22.75 6.79
CA ALA A 13 -11.55 -22.31 5.39
C ALA A 13 -11.66 -20.78 5.26
N ALA A 14 -12.53 -20.14 6.05
CA ALA A 14 -12.67 -18.68 6.05
C ALA A 14 -11.37 -17.97 6.49
N LEU A 15 -10.71 -18.47 7.53
CA LEU A 15 -9.41 -17.97 7.97
C LEU A 15 -8.33 -18.13 6.89
N ALA A 16 -8.25 -19.30 6.25
CA ALA A 16 -7.31 -19.53 5.16
C ALA A 16 -7.55 -18.61 3.94
N LEU A 17 -8.81 -18.36 3.58
CA LEU A 17 -9.16 -17.47 2.47
C LEU A 17 -8.90 -15.98 2.80
N SER A 18 -9.05 -15.57 4.06
CA SER A 18 -8.77 -14.19 4.48
C SER A 18 -7.30 -13.80 4.30
N ALA A 19 -6.38 -14.76 4.47
CA ALA A 19 -4.94 -14.56 4.26
C ALA A 19 -4.60 -14.28 2.78
N CYS A 20 -5.39 -14.79 1.83
CA CYS A 20 -5.20 -14.55 0.41
C CYS A 20 -5.65 -13.15 -0.02
N VAL A 21 -6.65 -12.56 0.65
CA VAL A 21 -7.14 -11.20 0.34
C VAL A 21 -6.08 -10.13 0.60
N GLN A 22 -5.25 -10.31 1.64
CA GLN A 22 -4.23 -9.33 1.98
C GLN A 22 -3.11 -9.24 0.93
N ARG A 23 -2.84 -10.33 0.21
CA ARG A 23 -1.72 -10.40 -0.75
C ARG A 23 -1.98 -9.64 -2.05
N ASN A 24 -3.24 -9.41 -2.40
CA ASN A 24 -3.64 -8.67 -3.60
C ASN A 24 -3.97 -7.20 -3.32
N GLN A 25 -3.85 -6.74 -2.07
CA GLN A 25 -3.87 -5.32 -1.80
C GLN A 25 -2.58 -4.73 -2.35
N ALA A 26 -2.69 -4.12 -3.53
CA ALA A 26 -1.61 -3.31 -4.06
C ALA A 26 -1.21 -2.31 -2.95
N PRO A 27 0.08 -2.17 -2.65
CA PRO A 27 0.52 -1.28 -1.59
C PRO A 27 -0.07 0.11 -1.83
N LEU A 28 -0.31 0.93 -0.80
CA LEU A 28 -0.85 2.28 -0.98
C LEU A 28 -0.04 3.11 -2.00
N SER A 29 1.26 2.80 -2.15
CA SER A 29 2.13 3.35 -3.19
C SER A 29 1.76 2.98 -4.62
N ALA A 30 1.00 1.91 -4.85
CA ALA A 30 0.49 1.54 -6.17
C ALA A 30 -0.51 2.58 -6.71
N SER A 31 -1.33 3.18 -5.84
CA SER A 31 -2.19 4.33 -6.23
C SER A 31 -1.37 5.58 -6.58
N LEU A 32 -0.14 5.67 -6.04
CA LEU A 32 0.79 6.74 -6.41
C LEU A 32 1.44 6.48 -7.77
N ASN A 33 1.43 5.25 -8.29
CA ASN A 33 1.96 4.93 -9.62
C ASN A 33 0.94 5.20 -10.73
N GLU A 34 -0.30 5.52 -10.37
CA GLU A 34 -1.29 5.99 -11.33
C GLU A 34 -0.86 7.33 -11.93
N ASP A 35 -1.21 7.55 -13.19
CA ASP A 35 -0.90 8.79 -13.88
C ASP A 35 -1.65 9.96 -13.21
N ASP A 36 -0.90 11.00 -12.81
CA ASP A 36 -1.45 12.12 -12.05
C ASP A 36 -2.50 12.90 -12.86
N ASP A 37 -2.41 12.95 -14.19
CA ASP A 37 -3.47 13.53 -15.05
C ASP A 37 -4.76 12.71 -14.93
N THR A 38 -4.65 11.40 -15.14
CA THR A 38 -5.77 10.47 -15.01
C THR A 38 -6.43 10.59 -13.62
N PHE A 39 -5.64 10.63 -12.55
CA PHE A 39 -6.13 10.82 -11.19
C PHE A 39 -6.87 12.16 -11.02
N CYS A 40 -6.28 13.29 -11.43
CA CYS A 40 -6.89 14.59 -11.23
C CYS A 40 -8.17 14.75 -12.06
N ARG A 41 -8.20 14.22 -13.28
CA ARG A 41 -9.41 14.21 -14.11
C ARG A 41 -10.52 13.32 -13.55
N ALA A 42 -10.18 12.16 -12.99
CA ALA A 42 -11.14 11.27 -12.32
C ALA A 42 -11.80 11.94 -11.09
N ASN A 43 -11.12 12.92 -10.48
CA ASN A 43 -11.64 13.72 -9.37
C ASN A 43 -12.38 14.99 -9.84
N ASN A 44 -12.84 15.03 -11.09
CA ASN A 44 -13.58 16.15 -11.70
C ASN A 44 -12.82 17.48 -11.72
N VAL A 45 -11.48 17.44 -11.69
CA VAL A 45 -10.65 18.65 -11.77
C VAL A 45 -10.36 18.97 -13.24
N ALA A 46 -10.80 20.15 -13.69
CA ALA A 46 -10.71 20.54 -15.10
C ALA A 46 -9.26 20.83 -15.52
N ALA A 47 -8.79 20.16 -16.58
CA ALA A 47 -7.44 20.36 -17.10
C ALA A 47 -7.19 21.85 -17.45
N GLY A 48 -6.06 22.39 -17.00
CA GLY A 48 -5.69 23.78 -17.19
C GLY A 48 -6.25 24.75 -16.16
N SER A 49 -7.10 24.30 -15.22
CA SER A 49 -7.56 25.13 -14.11
C SER A 49 -6.49 25.26 -13.00
N PRO A 50 -6.55 26.30 -12.15
CA PRO A 50 -5.68 26.42 -10.98
C PRO A 50 -5.78 25.19 -10.04
N GLU A 51 -6.98 24.63 -9.90
CA GLU A 51 -7.25 23.45 -9.09
C GLU A 51 -6.56 22.21 -9.66
N TYR A 52 -6.48 22.09 -10.99
CA TYR A 52 -5.77 20.98 -11.64
C TYR A 52 -4.27 21.04 -11.38
N VAL A 53 -3.68 22.25 -11.42
CA VAL A 53 -2.27 22.46 -11.07
C VAL A 53 -2.03 22.11 -9.59
N ALA A 54 -2.93 22.51 -8.69
CA ALA A 54 -2.86 22.18 -7.28
C ALA A 54 -2.95 20.66 -7.04
N CYS A 55 -3.92 19.98 -7.67
CA CYS A 55 -4.08 18.53 -7.57
C CYS A 55 -2.81 17.77 -7.97
N ARG A 56 -2.21 18.14 -9.10
CA ARG A 56 -0.96 17.51 -9.56
C ARG A 56 0.22 17.79 -8.64
N ARG A 57 0.32 18.99 -8.10
CA ARG A 57 1.35 19.33 -7.11
C ARG A 57 1.20 18.50 -5.84
N ASP A 58 -0.02 18.37 -5.32
CA ASP A 58 -0.28 17.59 -4.10
C ASP A 58 0.02 16.10 -4.32
N ARG A 59 -0.27 15.59 -5.51
CA ARG A 59 0.08 14.23 -5.92
C ARG A 59 1.60 14.01 -5.95
N ASP A 60 2.35 14.96 -6.50
CA ASP A 60 3.81 14.94 -6.54
C ASP A 60 4.43 14.98 -5.12
N ILE A 61 3.93 15.87 -4.26
CA ILE A 61 4.34 15.94 -2.84
C ILE A 61 4.09 14.60 -2.13
N GLN A 62 2.92 14.00 -2.33
CA GLN A 62 2.60 12.70 -1.73
C GLN A 62 3.55 11.59 -2.21
N ARG A 63 3.92 11.59 -3.50
CA ARG A 63 4.90 10.65 -4.07
C ARG A 63 6.28 10.85 -3.45
N SER A 64 6.77 12.10 -3.41
CA SER A 64 8.06 12.46 -2.80
C SER A 64 8.14 12.05 -1.32
N ASN A 65 7.06 12.30 -0.56
CA ASN A 65 6.96 11.89 0.83
C ASN A 65 6.99 10.36 1.01
N ALA A 66 6.35 9.62 0.08
CA ALA A 66 6.38 8.16 0.11
C ALA A 66 7.78 7.60 -0.16
N ILE A 67 8.50 8.16 -1.14
CA ILE A 67 9.89 7.81 -1.45
C ILE A 67 10.78 8.10 -0.24
N THR A 68 10.67 9.29 0.35
CA THR A 68 11.46 9.68 1.52
C THR A 68 11.26 8.72 2.69
N ARG A 69 10.02 8.28 2.96
CA ARG A 69 9.74 7.27 3.99
C ARG A 69 10.34 5.91 3.66
N ALA A 70 10.29 5.49 2.39
CA ALA A 70 10.89 4.23 1.95
C ALA A 70 12.41 4.25 2.10
N ASP A 71 13.07 5.31 1.65
CA ASP A 71 14.52 5.50 1.78
C ASP A 71 14.97 5.50 3.24
N LYS A 72 14.22 6.19 4.12
CA LYS A 72 14.51 6.17 5.55
C LYS A 72 14.45 4.75 6.10
N LYS A 73 13.42 3.97 5.78
CA LYS A 73 13.31 2.57 6.22
C LYS A 73 14.46 1.70 5.71
N GLN A 74 14.92 1.93 4.47
CA GLN A 74 16.09 1.20 3.93
C GLN A 74 17.37 1.54 4.70
N ARG A 75 17.60 2.82 5.00
CA ARG A 75 18.75 3.26 5.82
C ARG A 75 18.68 2.70 7.24
N ASP A 76 17.53 2.79 7.89
CA ASP A 76 17.31 2.27 9.24
C ASP A 76 17.60 0.75 9.28
N LEU A 77 17.18 0.00 8.26
CA LEU A 77 17.47 -1.43 8.14
C LEU A 77 18.97 -1.69 7.93
N GLY A 78 19.62 -0.93 7.06
CA GLY A 78 21.07 -1.03 6.83
C GLY A 78 21.86 -0.77 8.12
N GLU A 79 21.50 0.28 8.86
CA GLU A 79 22.10 0.62 10.14
C GLU A 79 21.87 -0.48 11.18
N TYR A 80 20.66 -1.04 11.24
CA TYR A 80 20.36 -2.18 12.10
C TYR A 80 21.26 -3.38 11.77
N MET A 81 21.42 -3.72 10.49
CA MET A 81 22.25 -4.85 10.06
C MET A 81 23.74 -4.65 10.36
N LEU A 82 24.25 -3.42 10.26
CA LEU A 82 25.63 -3.09 10.64
C LEU A 82 25.86 -3.25 12.14
N ASN A 83 24.89 -2.82 12.96
CA ASN A 83 24.97 -2.92 14.42
C ASN A 83 24.56 -4.30 14.96
N ASN A 84 23.96 -5.15 14.12
CA ASN A 84 23.56 -6.52 14.45
C ASN A 84 24.11 -7.47 13.37
N PRO A 85 25.46 -7.55 13.23
CA PRO A 85 26.11 -8.29 12.13
C PRO A 85 25.89 -9.81 12.25
N VAL A 86 25.64 -10.28 13.47
CA VAL A 86 25.13 -11.61 13.74
C VAL A 86 23.61 -11.53 13.65
N ARG A 87 23.08 -11.66 12.44
CA ARG A 87 21.65 -11.97 12.26
C ARG A 87 21.39 -13.37 12.88
N PRO A 88 20.17 -13.73 13.32
CA PRO A 88 19.88 -15.10 13.74
C PRO A 88 20.25 -16.13 12.65
#